data_AF-A0A2W2BQJ1-F1
#
_entry.id   AF-A0A2W2BQJ1-F1
#
_cell.length_a   1.000
_cell.length_b   1.000
_cell.length_c   1.000
_cell.angle_alpha   90.00
_cell.angle_beta   90.00
_cell.angle_gamma   90.00
#
_symmetry.space_group_name_H-M   'P 1'
#
loop_
_entity.id
_entity.type
_entity.pdbx_description
1 polymer ?
#
loop_
_entity_poly.entity_id
_entity_poly.type
_entity_poly.pdbx_seq_one_letter_code
_entity_poly.pdbx_strand_id
1 'polypeptide(L)'
;MAESPKASEIRERARAWRDIMLQMTATIMIPLTIAGMGLYYTRWQQNVNDLKTMIDLVSDDKPERQKYGIAMFEYLLKNDKVPVEFVAAQLDYANNASDPQLLPAMERALTAAAQTNTNVQAVFKEAVGRLPSRVFVNVLNEQQRACFSKLLTGLKDTDGAAITVPSIAMAKWDGKVNEIRAMNDDDVPKAEAIANWLRNIGFDIQVVNLTNIWSGAKKVRPNTFEIWFGDKDLPPICTGKQAAIQSPPPSN
;
A
#
# COMPACT_ATOMS: atom_id res chain seq x y z
N MET A 1 49.01 48.43 43.56
CA MET A 1 49.04 48.56 42.09
C MET A 1 47.69 49.09 41.65
N ALA A 2 47.59 50.37 41.30
CA ALA A 2 46.34 51.01 40.88
C ALA A 2 46.17 50.81 39.37
N GLU A 3 45.02 50.26 38.95
CA GLU A 3 44.65 50.16 37.54
C GLU A 3 44.58 51.56 36.92
N SER A 4 45.12 51.72 35.70
CA SER A 4 45.12 52.99 34.97
C SER A 4 43.67 53.40 34.64
N PRO A 5 43.27 54.66 34.89
CA PRO A 5 41.89 55.12 34.65
C PRO A 5 41.43 54.99 33.19
N LYS A 6 42.36 54.89 32.23
CA LYS A 6 42.05 54.57 30.83
C LYS A 6 41.64 53.11 30.62
N ALA A 7 42.20 52.18 31.39
CA ALA A 7 41.88 50.76 31.27
C ALA A 7 40.48 50.45 31.83
N SER A 8 40.05 51.14 32.89
CA SER A 8 38.70 51.03 33.43
C SER A 8 37.64 51.57 32.47
N GLU A 9 37.91 52.71 31.81
CA GLU A 9 36.97 53.34 30.87
C GLU A 9 36.77 52.49 29.59
N ILE A 10 37.83 51.88 29.06
CA ILE A 10 37.76 50.95 27.91
C ILE A 10 36.95 49.70 28.28
N ARG A 11 37.13 49.18 29.50
CA ARG A 11 36.41 48.00 30.00
C ARG A 11 34.92 48.28 30.28
N GLU A 12 34.57 49.50 30.67
CA GLU A 12 33.17 49.93 30.79
C GLU A 12 32.51 50.15 29.44
N ARG A 13 33.18 50.79 28.48
CA ARG A 13 32.66 50.93 27.11
C ARG A 13 32.47 49.58 26.42
N ALA A 14 33.39 48.64 26.61
CA ALA A 14 33.26 47.28 26.07
C ALA A 14 32.09 46.51 26.71
N ARG A 15 31.82 46.70 28.01
CA ARG A 15 30.64 46.14 28.68
C ARG A 15 29.35 46.77 28.15
N ALA A 16 29.31 48.10 28.02
CA ALA A 16 28.14 48.80 27.48
C ALA A 16 27.82 48.39 26.03
N TRP A 17 28.83 48.25 25.17
CA TRP A 17 28.64 47.77 23.80
C TRP A 17 28.18 46.32 23.74
N ARG A 18 28.68 45.46 24.64
CA ARG A 18 28.20 44.08 24.76
C ARG A 18 26.74 44.04 25.20
N ASP A 19 26.35 44.87 26.16
CA ASP A 19 24.97 44.92 26.67
C ASP A 19 24.02 45.47 25.60
N ILE A 20 24.43 46.48 24.83
CA ILE A 20 23.66 47.00 23.67
C ILE A 20 23.52 45.94 22.58
N MET A 21 24.60 45.21 22.25
CA MET A 21 24.57 44.11 21.28
C MET A 21 23.64 42.99 21.73
N LEU A 22 23.70 42.59 23.01
CA LEU A 22 22.83 41.56 23.59
C LEU A 22 21.37 42.02 23.59
N GLN A 23 21.12 43.28 23.93
CA GLN A 23 19.79 43.86 23.93
C GLN A 23 19.20 43.91 22.52
N MET A 24 19.95 44.38 21.52
CA MET A 24 19.49 44.37 20.12
C MET A 24 19.26 42.95 19.58
N THR A 25 20.14 42.01 19.92
CA THR A 25 19.98 40.60 19.52
C THR A 25 18.71 40.01 20.14
N ALA A 26 18.46 40.25 21.43
CA ALA A 26 17.24 39.81 22.10
C ALA A 26 15.98 40.47 21.50
N THR A 27 16.03 41.78 21.22
CA THR A 27 14.90 42.52 20.63
C THR A 27 14.54 42.02 19.23
N ILE A 28 15.48 41.46 18.47
CA ILE A 28 15.22 40.90 17.13
C ILE A 28 14.84 39.41 17.21
N MET A 29 15.56 38.63 18.03
CA MET A 29 15.38 37.18 18.11
C MET A 29 14.08 36.79 18.81
N ILE A 30 13.64 37.54 19.83
CA ILE A 30 12.41 37.20 20.57
C ILE A 30 11.17 37.32 19.64
N PRO A 31 10.95 38.43 18.90
CA PRO A 31 9.85 38.51 17.94
C PRO A 31 9.94 37.48 16.81
N LEU A 32 11.15 37.20 16.28
CA LEU A 32 11.32 36.18 15.24
C LEU A 32 10.98 34.77 15.74
N THR A 33 11.34 34.46 16.99
CA THR A 33 11.03 33.17 17.60
C THR A 33 9.52 33.05 17.87
N ILE A 34 8.88 34.09 18.40
CA ILE A 34 7.42 34.11 18.63
C ILE A 34 6.66 34.03 17.29
N ALA A 35 7.07 34.78 16.27
CA ALA A 35 6.48 34.72 14.94
C ALA A 35 6.68 33.33 14.30
N GLY A 36 7.87 32.76 14.40
CA GLY A 36 8.18 31.42 13.91
C GLY A 36 7.36 30.34 14.61
N MET A 37 7.27 30.39 15.95
CA MET A 37 6.43 29.47 16.74
C MET A 37 4.94 29.66 16.44
N GLY A 38 4.49 30.90 16.24
CA GLY A 38 3.11 31.21 15.86
C GLY A 38 2.75 30.65 14.48
N LEU A 39 3.61 30.83 13.48
CA LEU A 39 3.44 30.26 12.14
C LEU A 39 3.48 28.73 12.16
N TYR A 40 4.36 28.14 12.98
CA TYR A 40 4.40 26.70 13.18
C TYR A 40 3.09 26.19 13.81
N TYR A 41 2.61 26.86 14.86
CA TYR A 41 1.37 26.48 15.55
C TYR A 41 0.14 26.63 14.65
N THR A 42 0.02 27.71 13.86
CA THR A 42 -1.10 27.87 12.92
C THR A 42 -1.05 26.83 11.81
N ARG A 43 0.14 26.51 11.27
CA ARG A 43 0.32 25.44 10.30
C ARG A 43 -0.03 24.06 10.87
N TRP A 44 0.34 23.80 12.13
CA TRP A 44 -0.01 22.57 12.82
C TRP A 44 -1.52 22.45 13.05
N GLN A 45 -2.17 23.50 13.54
CA GLN A 45 -3.62 23.58 13.71
C GLN A 45 -4.37 23.35 12.39
N GLN A 46 -3.90 23.95 11.29
CA GLN A 46 -4.45 23.72 9.96
C GLN A 46 -4.35 22.25 9.56
N ASN A 47 -3.17 21.63 9.71
CA ASN A 47 -2.99 20.21 9.38
C ASN A 47 -3.91 19.30 10.19
N VAL A 48 -4.10 19.56 11.49
CA VAL A 48 -4.99 18.77 12.35
C VAL A 48 -6.45 18.96 11.95
N ASN A 49 -6.86 20.18 11.63
CA ASN A 49 -8.22 20.46 11.16
C ASN A 49 -8.49 19.80 9.80
N ASP A 50 -7.54 19.86 8.86
CA ASP A 50 -7.64 19.18 7.57
C ASP A 50 -7.78 17.66 7.77
N LEU A 51 -6.97 17.05 8.65
CA LEU A 51 -7.08 15.62 8.96
C LEU A 51 -8.44 15.27 9.56
N LYS A 52 -8.93 16.08 10.51
CA LYS A 52 -10.26 15.86 11.12
C LYS A 52 -11.36 15.93 10.06
N THR A 53 -11.37 16.98 9.24
CA THR A 53 -12.36 17.13 8.17
C THR A 53 -12.27 16.00 7.16
N MET A 54 -11.08 15.49 6.86
CA MET A 54 -10.91 14.32 5.99
C MET A 54 -11.55 13.08 6.60
N ILE A 55 -11.28 12.81 7.88
CA ILE A 55 -11.87 11.66 8.60
C ILE A 55 -13.39 11.78 8.61
N ASP A 56 -13.92 12.95 9.00
CA ASP A 56 -15.36 13.20 9.06
C ASP A 56 -16.03 12.93 7.70
N LEU A 57 -15.42 13.39 6.60
CA LEU A 57 -15.93 13.20 5.24
C LEU A 57 -15.84 11.74 4.76
N VAL A 58 -14.73 11.04 5.04
CA VAL A 58 -14.54 9.62 4.67
C VAL A 58 -15.49 8.71 5.45
N SER A 59 -15.81 9.07 6.70
CA SER A 59 -16.74 8.32 7.55
C SER A 59 -18.22 8.71 7.39
N ASP A 60 -18.55 9.71 6.57
CA ASP A 60 -19.93 10.16 6.37
C ASP A 60 -20.74 9.10 5.61
N ASP A 61 -22.01 8.91 5.95
CA ASP A 61 -22.89 7.93 5.31
C ASP A 61 -23.19 8.27 3.82
N LYS A 62 -22.94 9.51 3.39
CA LYS A 62 -23.20 9.97 2.02
C LYS A 62 -22.02 9.65 1.09
N PRO A 63 -22.21 8.82 0.04
CA PRO A 63 -21.14 8.44 -0.88
C PRO A 63 -20.48 9.63 -1.59
N GLU A 64 -21.22 10.71 -1.83
CA GLU A 64 -20.66 11.93 -2.43
C GLU A 64 -19.65 12.62 -1.50
N ARG A 65 -19.92 12.66 -0.19
CA ARG A 65 -19.03 13.25 0.80
C ARG A 65 -17.78 12.39 1.02
N GLN A 66 -17.95 11.08 1.01
CA GLN A 66 -16.83 10.14 1.05
C GLN A 66 -15.84 10.39 -0.10
N LYS A 67 -16.32 10.63 -1.32
CA LYS A 67 -15.45 10.97 -2.47
C LYS A 67 -14.62 12.24 -2.22
N TYR A 68 -15.21 13.28 -1.62
CA TYR A 68 -14.45 14.48 -1.24
C TYR A 68 -13.43 14.18 -0.15
N GLY A 69 -13.80 13.36 0.84
CA GLY A 69 -12.88 12.89 1.89
C GLY A 69 -11.67 12.15 1.30
N ILE A 70 -11.89 11.24 0.35
CA ILE A 70 -10.84 10.47 -0.33
C ILE A 70 -9.93 11.38 -1.16
N ALA A 71 -10.50 12.36 -1.88
CA ALA A 71 -9.71 13.34 -2.62
C ALA A 71 -8.83 14.19 -1.69
N MET A 72 -9.37 14.58 -0.52
CA MET A 72 -8.60 15.31 0.49
C MET A 72 -7.53 14.43 1.13
N PHE A 73 -7.82 13.16 1.38
CA PHE A 73 -6.84 12.18 1.85
C PHE A 73 -5.68 12.02 0.85
N GLU A 74 -5.96 11.87 -0.44
CA GLU A 74 -4.95 11.84 -1.50
C GLU A 74 -4.07 13.09 -1.47
N TYR A 75 -4.69 14.27 -1.36
CA TYR A 75 -3.96 15.53 -1.26
C TYR A 75 -3.05 15.58 -0.03
N LEU A 76 -3.55 15.21 1.14
CA LEU A 76 -2.77 15.22 2.38
C LEU A 76 -1.59 14.23 2.32
N LEU A 77 -1.78 13.04 1.72
CA LEU A 77 -0.72 12.05 1.52
C LEU A 77 0.38 12.55 0.59
N LYS A 78 0.01 13.19 -0.52
CA LYS A 78 0.99 13.78 -1.45
C LYS A 78 1.88 14.84 -0.80
N ASN A 79 1.41 15.46 0.29
CA ASN A 79 2.09 16.54 0.99
C ASN A 79 2.70 16.12 2.35
N ASP A 80 2.86 14.83 2.64
CA ASP A 80 3.39 14.30 3.91
C ASP A 80 2.62 14.78 5.16
N LYS A 81 1.32 15.06 5.01
CA LYS A 81 0.48 15.56 6.11
C LYS A 81 -0.30 14.47 6.85
N VAL A 82 -0.31 13.23 6.33
CA VAL A 82 -0.98 12.09 6.97
C VAL A 82 0.06 11.22 7.66
N PRO A 83 -0.07 10.97 8.98
CA PRO A 83 0.78 10.00 9.68
C PRO A 83 0.62 8.60 9.08
N VAL A 84 1.70 7.83 9.06
CA VAL A 84 1.77 6.53 8.38
C VAL A 84 0.88 5.48 9.04
N GLU A 85 0.68 5.59 10.36
CA GLU A 85 -0.21 4.75 11.16
C GLU A 85 -1.68 4.94 10.78
N PHE A 86 -2.04 6.15 10.33
CA PHE A 86 -3.40 6.44 9.87
C PHE A 86 -3.73 5.75 8.55
N VAL A 87 -2.73 5.51 7.68
CA VAL A 87 -2.97 4.87 6.37
C VAL A 87 -3.48 3.44 6.54
N ALA A 88 -2.85 2.66 7.42
CA ALA A 88 -3.28 1.29 7.70
C ALA A 88 -4.69 1.26 8.31
N ALA A 89 -4.96 2.14 9.28
CA ALA A 89 -6.28 2.23 9.92
C ALA A 89 -7.39 2.60 8.92
N GLN A 90 -7.12 3.50 7.97
CA GLN A 90 -8.08 3.89 6.94
C GLN A 90 -8.32 2.77 5.91
N LEU A 91 -7.30 1.99 5.56
CA LEU A 91 -7.46 0.79 4.72
C LEU A 91 -8.28 -0.29 5.42
N ASP A 92 -8.01 -0.55 6.70
CA ASP A 92 -8.77 -1.51 7.51
C ASP A 92 -10.23 -1.06 7.68
N TYR A 93 -10.47 0.22 7.93
CA TYR A 93 -11.81 0.79 7.96
C TYR A 93 -12.53 0.60 6.61
N ALA A 94 -11.88 0.99 5.51
CA ALA A 94 -12.47 0.89 4.18
C ALA A 94 -12.77 -0.57 3.78
N ASN A 95 -11.95 -1.54 4.22
CA ASN A 95 -12.16 -2.96 3.98
C ASN A 95 -13.39 -3.52 4.73
N ASN A 96 -13.72 -2.95 5.89
CA ASN A 96 -14.87 -3.36 6.70
C ASN A 96 -16.10 -2.45 6.53
N ALA A 97 -16.00 -1.42 5.68
CA ALA A 97 -17.07 -0.47 5.46
C ALA A 97 -18.25 -1.11 4.70
N SER A 98 -19.44 -0.55 4.92
CA SER A 98 -20.66 -0.97 4.23
C SER A 98 -20.67 -0.58 2.74
N ASP A 99 -19.93 0.47 2.35
CA ASP A 99 -19.76 0.85 0.94
C ASP A 99 -18.66 0.01 0.27
N PRO A 100 -19.01 -0.90 -0.66
CA PRO A 100 -18.02 -1.72 -1.37
C PRO A 100 -17.11 -0.90 -2.31
N GLN A 101 -17.43 0.36 -2.61
CA GLN A 101 -16.59 1.24 -3.43
C GLN A 101 -15.52 1.99 -2.63
N LEU A 102 -15.61 2.02 -1.31
CA LEU A 102 -14.73 2.82 -0.46
C LEU A 102 -13.29 2.30 -0.50
N LEU A 103 -13.08 0.99 -0.31
CA LEU A 103 -11.75 0.39 -0.37
C LEU A 103 -11.09 0.59 -1.75
N PRO A 104 -11.73 0.27 -2.89
CA PRO A 104 -11.15 0.55 -4.22
C PRO A 104 -10.85 2.03 -4.48
N ALA A 105 -11.64 2.96 -3.93
CA ALA A 105 -11.37 4.39 -4.06
C ALA A 105 -10.16 4.84 -3.20
N MET A 106 -10.07 4.33 -1.96
CA MET A 106 -8.95 4.60 -1.06
C MET A 106 -7.62 4.05 -1.62
N GLU A 107 -7.64 2.83 -2.16
CA GLU A 107 -6.47 2.20 -2.78
C GLU A 107 -5.97 2.99 -4.00
N ARG A 108 -6.89 3.56 -4.79
CA ARG A 108 -6.54 4.43 -5.94
C ARG A 108 -5.87 5.73 -5.49
N ALA A 109 -6.43 6.37 -4.47
CA ALA A 109 -5.83 7.57 -3.86
C ALA A 109 -4.41 7.29 -3.33
N LEU A 110 -4.23 6.17 -2.62
CA LEU A 110 -2.93 5.74 -2.11
C LEU A 110 -1.94 5.40 -3.22
N THR A 111 -2.39 4.71 -4.26
CA THR A 111 -1.55 4.41 -5.43
C THR A 111 -1.10 5.69 -6.13
N ALA A 112 -2.01 6.67 -6.28
CA ALA A 112 -1.68 7.97 -6.88
C ALA A 112 -0.70 8.77 -5.99
N ALA A 113 -0.86 8.74 -4.68
CA ALA A 113 0.05 9.40 -3.75
C ALA A 113 1.42 8.71 -3.68
N ALA A 114 1.47 7.38 -3.70
CA ALA A 114 2.71 6.59 -3.71
C ALA A 114 3.58 6.85 -4.95
N GLN A 115 2.98 7.23 -6.09
CA GLN A 115 3.74 7.62 -7.28
C GLN A 115 4.51 8.94 -7.10
N THR A 116 4.04 9.81 -6.21
CA THR A 116 4.64 11.12 -5.96
C THR A 116 5.49 11.15 -4.69
N ASN A 117 5.26 10.21 -3.76
CA ASN A 117 5.86 10.21 -2.44
C ASN A 117 6.34 8.80 -2.06
N THR A 118 7.65 8.64 -1.93
CA THR A 118 8.32 7.37 -1.61
C THR A 118 8.04 6.88 -0.20
N ASN A 119 7.79 7.77 0.76
CA ASN A 119 7.42 7.38 2.14
C ASN A 119 6.05 6.73 2.15
N VAL A 120 5.09 7.31 1.43
CA VAL A 120 3.75 6.75 1.26
C VAL A 120 3.81 5.41 0.54
N GLN A 121 4.71 5.24 -0.43
CA GLN A 121 4.89 3.97 -1.14
C GLN A 121 5.29 2.82 -0.21
N ALA A 122 6.27 3.03 0.67
CA ALA A 122 6.73 1.99 1.60
C ALA A 122 5.61 1.56 2.57
N VAL A 123 4.88 2.53 3.11
CA VAL A 123 3.79 2.31 4.07
C VAL A 123 2.58 1.67 3.40
N PHE A 124 2.21 2.14 2.21
CA PHE A 124 1.13 1.57 1.43
C PHE A 124 1.40 0.11 1.11
N LYS A 125 2.64 -0.22 0.74
CA LYS A 125 3.08 -1.60 0.51
C LYS A 125 2.95 -2.46 1.77
N GLU A 126 3.40 -1.96 2.92
CA GLU A 126 3.26 -2.69 4.19
C GLU A 126 1.79 -2.93 4.56
N ALA A 127 0.96 -1.89 4.49
CA ALA A 127 -0.46 -1.97 4.85
C ALA A 127 -1.22 -2.91 3.91
N VAL A 128 -1.00 -2.80 2.60
CA VAL A 128 -1.62 -3.68 1.60
C VAL A 128 -1.11 -5.13 1.70
N GLY A 129 0.11 -5.33 2.18
CA GLY A 129 0.66 -6.67 2.44
C GLY A 129 -0.09 -7.46 3.51
N ARG A 130 -0.78 -6.75 4.43
CA ARG A 130 -1.64 -7.33 5.49
C ARG A 130 -3.03 -7.69 4.98
N LEU A 131 -3.46 -7.08 3.88
CA LEU A 131 -4.74 -7.41 3.23
C LEU A 131 -4.61 -8.71 2.42
N PRO A 132 -5.73 -9.42 2.19
CA PRO A 132 -5.74 -10.57 1.28
C PRO A 132 -5.20 -10.21 -0.11
N SER A 133 -4.40 -11.10 -0.67
CA SER A 133 -3.78 -10.94 -1.99
C SER A 133 -4.85 -10.95 -3.07
N ARG A 134 -4.80 -10.03 -4.04
CA ARG A 134 -5.78 -9.98 -5.14
C ARG A 134 -5.24 -10.74 -6.33
N VAL A 135 -5.91 -11.82 -6.72
CA VAL A 135 -5.48 -12.67 -7.84
C VAL A 135 -6.54 -12.60 -8.93
N PHE A 136 -6.18 -12.00 -10.07
CA PHE A 136 -7.02 -11.98 -11.26
C PHE A 136 -6.71 -13.20 -12.12
N VAL A 137 -7.74 -13.88 -12.61
CA VAL A 137 -7.55 -15.16 -13.30
C VAL A 137 -8.01 -15.03 -14.74
N ASN A 138 -7.13 -15.35 -15.67
CA ASN A 138 -7.36 -15.33 -17.10
C ASN A 138 -7.33 -16.77 -17.63
N VAL A 139 -8.43 -17.18 -18.27
CA VAL A 139 -8.62 -18.54 -18.81
C VAL A 139 -8.89 -18.51 -20.31
N LEU A 140 -8.54 -19.59 -21.02
CA LEU A 140 -8.78 -19.73 -22.46
C LEU A 140 -10.17 -20.27 -22.78
N ASN A 141 -10.73 -21.09 -21.88
CA ASN A 141 -11.97 -21.80 -22.12
C ASN A 141 -12.80 -22.00 -20.85
N GLU A 142 -14.03 -22.43 -21.06
CA GLU A 142 -15.01 -22.65 -19.98
C GLU A 142 -14.63 -23.80 -19.04
N GLN A 143 -13.91 -24.81 -19.54
CA GLN A 143 -13.46 -25.94 -18.71
C GLN A 143 -12.45 -25.48 -17.66
N GLN A 144 -11.50 -24.62 -18.04
CA GLN A 144 -10.55 -23.99 -17.13
C GLN A 144 -11.27 -23.08 -16.11
N ARG A 145 -12.27 -22.31 -16.56
CA ARG A 145 -13.10 -21.46 -15.66
C ARG A 145 -13.82 -22.29 -14.60
N ALA A 146 -14.45 -23.39 -15.02
CA ALA A 146 -15.19 -24.28 -14.14
C ALA A 146 -14.26 -25.00 -13.16
N CYS A 147 -13.11 -25.50 -13.65
CA CYS A 147 -12.03 -26.09 -12.87
C CYS A 147 -11.56 -25.16 -11.75
N PHE A 148 -11.21 -23.92 -12.09
CA PHE A 148 -10.71 -22.97 -11.11
C PHE A 148 -11.80 -22.54 -10.12
N SER A 149 -13.04 -22.35 -10.58
CA SER A 149 -14.19 -22.04 -9.69
C SER A 149 -14.44 -23.14 -8.66
N LYS A 150 -14.30 -24.41 -9.07
CA LYS A 150 -14.42 -25.56 -8.17
C LYS A 150 -13.31 -25.56 -7.13
N LEU A 151 -12.09 -25.25 -7.55
CA LEU A 151 -10.94 -25.14 -6.66
C LEU A 151 -11.12 -24.02 -5.63
N LEU A 152 -11.61 -22.84 -6.03
CA LEU A 152 -11.92 -21.73 -5.12
C LEU A 152 -12.99 -22.09 -4.09
N THR A 153 -13.97 -22.90 -4.47
CA THR A 153 -15.02 -23.34 -3.54
C THR A 153 -14.46 -24.26 -2.45
N GLY A 154 -13.40 -25.02 -2.75
CA GLY A 154 -12.72 -25.91 -1.80
C GLY A 154 -11.74 -25.21 -0.84
N LEU A 155 -11.45 -23.93 -1.05
CA LEU A 155 -10.40 -23.19 -0.31
C LEU A 155 -10.86 -22.53 0.99
N LYS A 156 -12.14 -22.64 1.35
CA LYS A 156 -12.80 -21.72 2.29
C LYS A 156 -12.28 -21.71 3.73
N ASP A 157 -11.60 -22.75 4.23
CA ASP A 157 -11.40 -22.90 5.68
C ASP A 157 -9.96 -22.74 6.19
N THR A 158 -8.94 -22.61 5.33
CA THR A 158 -7.53 -22.47 5.82
C THR A 158 -6.67 -21.53 4.97
N ASP A 159 -6.84 -21.53 3.64
CA ASP A 159 -6.06 -20.69 2.71
C ASP A 159 -6.88 -19.51 2.11
N GLY A 160 -8.22 -19.55 2.20
CA GLY A 160 -9.11 -18.52 1.67
C GLY A 160 -9.01 -17.15 2.36
N ALA A 161 -8.36 -17.07 3.52
CA ALA A 161 -8.09 -15.80 4.21
C ALA A 161 -6.94 -15.00 3.57
N ALA A 162 -6.06 -15.66 2.78
CA ALA A 162 -4.85 -15.03 2.24
C ALA A 162 -5.00 -14.54 0.80
N ILE A 163 -6.02 -15.00 0.06
CA ILE A 163 -6.21 -14.73 -1.37
C ILE A 163 -7.69 -14.43 -1.66
N THR A 164 -7.93 -13.35 -2.40
CA THR A 164 -9.21 -12.98 -2.99
C THR A 164 -9.11 -13.08 -4.50
N VAL A 165 -10.16 -13.57 -5.16
CA VAL A 165 -10.25 -13.65 -6.62
C VAL A 165 -11.37 -12.73 -7.10
N PRO A 166 -11.06 -11.49 -7.49
CA PRO A 166 -12.10 -10.53 -7.89
C PRO A 166 -12.75 -10.87 -9.23
N SER A 167 -12.04 -11.55 -10.11
CA SER A 167 -12.54 -11.88 -11.45
C SER A 167 -11.85 -13.10 -12.04
N ILE A 168 -12.62 -13.89 -12.77
CA ILE A 168 -12.15 -14.93 -13.69
C ILE A 168 -12.64 -14.55 -15.08
N ALA A 169 -11.74 -14.11 -15.95
CA ALA A 169 -12.04 -13.59 -17.27
C ALA A 169 -11.57 -14.54 -18.36
N MET A 170 -12.33 -14.62 -19.46
CA MET A 170 -11.83 -15.27 -20.67
C MET A 170 -10.86 -14.32 -21.38
N ALA A 171 -9.65 -14.79 -21.63
CA ALA A 171 -8.61 -14.02 -22.32
C ALA A 171 -8.20 -14.73 -23.61
N LYS A 172 -7.95 -13.95 -24.66
CA LYS A 172 -7.31 -14.45 -25.88
C LYS A 172 -5.80 -14.46 -25.63
N TRP A 173 -5.27 -15.62 -25.28
CA TRP A 173 -3.85 -15.83 -25.04
C TRP A 173 -3.38 -17.08 -25.79
N ASP A 174 -2.17 -17.03 -26.35
CA ASP A 174 -1.55 -18.12 -27.09
C ASP A 174 -0.46 -18.85 -26.27
N GLY A 175 -0.39 -18.56 -24.97
CA GLY A 175 0.56 -19.18 -24.06
C GLY A 175 0.38 -20.69 -23.96
N LYS A 176 1.50 -21.40 -24.06
CA LYS A 176 1.57 -22.87 -23.91
C LYS A 176 1.81 -23.32 -22.47
N VAL A 177 1.98 -22.40 -21.53
CA VAL A 177 2.29 -22.66 -20.13
C VAL A 177 1.29 -21.90 -19.27
N ASN A 178 1.05 -22.34 -18.04
CA ASN A 178 0.34 -21.49 -17.08
C ASN A 178 1.36 -20.57 -16.42
N GLU A 179 0.98 -19.32 -16.19
CA GLU A 179 1.85 -18.31 -15.59
C GLU A 179 1.13 -17.64 -14.42
N ILE A 180 1.85 -17.38 -13.34
CA ILE A 180 1.49 -16.37 -12.36
C ILE A 180 2.42 -15.17 -12.55
N ARG A 181 1.84 -14.00 -12.68
CA ARG A 181 2.53 -12.76 -12.99
C ARG A 181 2.53 -11.86 -11.76
N ALA A 182 3.72 -11.55 -11.27
CA ALA A 182 3.94 -10.57 -10.22
C ALA A 182 4.13 -9.19 -10.85
N MET A 183 3.46 -8.18 -10.29
CA MET A 183 3.52 -6.80 -10.80
C MET A 183 4.63 -5.98 -10.14
N ASN A 184 5.08 -6.38 -8.96
CA ASN A 184 6.19 -5.76 -8.23
C ASN A 184 7.27 -6.78 -7.89
N ASP A 185 8.54 -6.35 -7.90
CA ASP A 185 9.69 -7.19 -7.55
C ASP A 185 9.54 -7.80 -6.15
N ASP A 186 9.03 -7.02 -5.22
CA ASP A 186 8.80 -7.43 -3.83
C ASP A 186 7.68 -8.45 -3.66
N ASP A 187 6.78 -8.55 -4.63
CA ASP A 187 5.65 -9.48 -4.60
C ASP A 187 6.07 -10.87 -5.16
N VAL A 188 7.25 -10.99 -5.78
CA VAL A 188 7.74 -12.24 -6.39
C VAL A 188 7.81 -13.41 -5.41
N PRO A 189 8.33 -13.29 -4.17
CA PRO A 189 8.33 -14.40 -3.22
C PRO A 189 6.91 -14.89 -2.88
N LYS A 190 5.94 -13.98 -2.82
CA LYS A 190 4.54 -14.32 -2.58
C LYS A 190 3.90 -14.97 -3.81
N ALA A 191 4.23 -14.51 -5.02
CA ALA A 191 3.84 -15.19 -6.26
C ALA A 191 4.38 -16.63 -6.33
N GLU A 192 5.62 -16.85 -5.89
CA GLU A 192 6.21 -18.20 -5.81
C GLU A 192 5.48 -19.09 -4.79
N ALA A 193 5.06 -18.53 -3.65
CA ALA A 193 4.25 -19.27 -2.68
C ALA A 193 2.90 -19.73 -3.28
N ILE A 194 2.22 -18.83 -4.00
CA ILE A 194 0.96 -19.15 -4.70
C ILE A 194 1.21 -20.18 -5.81
N ALA A 195 2.30 -20.02 -6.58
CA ALA A 195 2.69 -20.97 -7.61
C ALA A 195 2.93 -22.37 -7.05
N ASN A 196 3.67 -22.48 -5.94
CA ASN A 196 3.96 -23.75 -5.28
C ASN A 196 2.69 -24.43 -4.77
N TRP A 197 1.76 -23.66 -4.21
CA TRP A 197 0.46 -24.18 -3.82
C TRP A 197 -0.32 -24.74 -5.02
N LEU A 198 -0.36 -24.02 -6.16
CA LEU A 198 -0.99 -24.51 -7.39
C LEU A 198 -0.30 -25.76 -7.96
N ARG A 199 1.03 -25.81 -7.93
CA ARG A 199 1.83 -26.99 -8.33
C ARG A 199 1.51 -28.21 -7.49
N ASN A 200 1.37 -28.04 -6.17
CA ASN A 200 0.99 -29.13 -5.27
C ASN A 200 -0.40 -29.70 -5.58
N ILE A 201 -1.28 -28.92 -6.20
CA ILE A 201 -2.62 -29.35 -6.65
C ILE A 201 -2.59 -29.94 -8.08
N GLY A 202 -1.44 -29.88 -8.75
CA GLY A 202 -1.20 -30.47 -10.06
C GLY A 202 -1.19 -29.48 -11.23
N PHE A 203 -1.25 -28.17 -10.97
CA PHE A 203 -1.07 -27.18 -12.03
C PHE A 203 0.41 -26.90 -12.28
N ASP A 204 0.87 -27.17 -13.50
CA ASP A 204 2.18 -26.72 -13.93
C ASP A 204 2.14 -25.21 -14.25
N ILE A 205 2.60 -24.40 -13.30
CA ILE A 205 2.59 -22.93 -13.35
C ILE A 205 4.00 -22.34 -13.13
N GLN A 206 4.35 -21.35 -13.95
CA GLN A 206 5.61 -20.62 -13.90
C GLN A 206 5.40 -19.23 -13.30
N VAL A 207 6.41 -18.70 -12.61
CA VAL A 207 6.37 -17.33 -12.07
C VAL A 207 7.04 -16.38 -13.05
N VAL A 208 6.34 -15.32 -13.42
CA VAL A 208 6.83 -14.26 -14.31
C VAL A 208 6.83 -12.95 -13.55
N ASN A 209 7.96 -12.26 -13.54
CA ASN A 209 8.06 -10.92 -12.97
C ASN A 209 7.86 -9.86 -14.06
N LEU A 210 6.76 -9.11 -14.00
CA LEU A 210 6.44 -8.07 -14.98
C LEU A 210 7.05 -6.70 -14.69
N THR A 211 7.68 -6.49 -13.51
CA THR A 211 8.15 -5.17 -13.07
C THR A 211 9.11 -4.51 -14.05
N ASN A 212 9.96 -5.29 -14.70
CA ASN A 212 10.94 -4.81 -15.69
C ASN A 212 10.52 -5.07 -17.15
N ILE A 213 9.41 -5.79 -17.36
CA ILE A 213 8.91 -6.17 -18.69
C ILE A 213 7.83 -5.20 -19.17
N TRP A 214 6.97 -4.74 -18.25
CA TRP A 214 5.83 -3.89 -18.56
C TRP A 214 5.83 -2.62 -17.72
N SER A 215 5.87 -1.46 -18.36
CA SER A 215 5.90 -0.15 -17.69
C SER A 215 4.65 0.14 -16.85
N GLY A 216 3.53 -0.51 -17.15
CA GLY A 216 2.31 -0.41 -16.36
C GLY A 216 2.37 -1.15 -15.02
N ALA A 217 3.29 -2.08 -14.84
CA ALA A 217 3.40 -2.91 -13.64
C ALA A 217 3.62 -2.06 -12.37
N LYS A 218 4.43 -0.99 -12.49
CA LYS A 218 4.70 -0.02 -11.42
C LYS A 218 3.48 0.80 -10.98
N LYS A 219 2.41 0.81 -11.79
CA LYS A 219 1.15 1.51 -11.47
C LYS A 219 0.12 0.58 -10.85
N VAL A 220 0.39 -0.73 -10.84
CA VAL A 220 -0.52 -1.70 -10.24
C VAL A 220 -0.32 -1.70 -8.73
N ARG A 221 -1.44 -1.79 -8.00
CA ARG A 221 -1.47 -1.93 -6.56
C ARG A 221 -0.56 -3.08 -6.11
N PRO A 222 0.31 -2.91 -5.10
CA PRO A 222 1.04 -4.01 -4.48
C PRO A 222 0.13 -5.16 -4.04
N ASN A 223 0.69 -6.36 -3.85
CA ASN A 223 -0.07 -7.54 -3.44
C ASN A 223 -1.20 -7.91 -4.44
N THR A 224 -0.98 -7.62 -5.73
CA THR A 224 -1.88 -7.96 -6.84
C THR A 224 -1.14 -8.84 -7.83
N PHE A 225 -1.79 -9.92 -8.22
CA PHE A 225 -1.24 -10.96 -9.09
C PHE A 225 -2.21 -11.26 -10.23
N GLU A 226 -1.66 -11.74 -11.33
CA GLU A 226 -2.47 -12.31 -12.41
C GLU A 226 -2.07 -13.76 -12.65
N ILE A 227 -3.05 -14.65 -12.74
CA ILE A 227 -2.85 -16.01 -13.23
C ILE A 227 -3.35 -16.06 -14.66
N TRP A 228 -2.53 -16.60 -15.55
CA TRP A 228 -2.85 -16.83 -16.94
C TRP A 228 -2.77 -18.34 -17.18
N PHE A 229 -3.89 -18.95 -17.59
CA PHE A 229 -3.96 -20.37 -17.94
C PHE A 229 -3.71 -20.57 -19.43
N GLY A 230 -2.71 -21.39 -19.76
CA GLY A 230 -2.31 -21.68 -21.13
C GLY A 230 -3.03 -22.91 -21.64
N ASP A 231 -2.61 -23.42 -22.80
CA ASP A 231 -3.17 -24.64 -23.40
C ASP A 231 -2.61 -25.95 -22.79
N LYS A 232 -2.27 -25.93 -21.50
CA LYS A 232 -1.84 -27.13 -20.77
C LYS A 232 -3.05 -27.93 -20.28
N ASP A 233 -2.84 -29.25 -20.19
CA ASP A 233 -3.82 -30.15 -19.61
C ASP A 233 -4.20 -29.73 -18.19
N LEU A 234 -5.50 -29.75 -17.93
CA LEU A 234 -6.05 -29.49 -16.61
C LEU A 234 -5.71 -30.63 -15.65
N PRO A 235 -5.44 -30.34 -14.37
CA PRO A 235 -5.11 -31.39 -13.41
C PRO A 235 -6.29 -32.34 -13.19
N PRO A 236 -6.03 -33.59 -12.74
CA PRO A 236 -7.06 -34.61 -12.56
C PRO A 236 -8.21 -34.19 -11.62
N ILE A 237 -7.91 -33.32 -10.64
CA ILE A 237 -8.89 -32.74 -9.72
C ILE A 237 -10.01 -31.97 -10.44
N CYS A 238 -9.72 -31.42 -11.62
CA CYS A 238 -10.65 -30.66 -12.43
C CYS A 238 -11.44 -31.50 -13.42
N THR A 239 -10.93 -32.68 -13.79
CA THR A 239 -11.59 -33.59 -14.73
C THR A 239 -12.41 -34.68 -14.02
N GLY A 240 -12.38 -34.72 -12.67
CA GLY A 240 -13.10 -35.71 -11.87
C GLY A 240 -12.48 -37.11 -11.91
N LYS A 241 -11.36 -37.27 -12.62
CA LYS A 241 -10.52 -38.46 -12.51
C LYS A 241 -9.72 -38.32 -11.23
N GLN A 242 -10.24 -38.80 -10.10
CA GLN A 242 -9.37 -39.11 -8.96
C GLN A 242 -8.24 -39.98 -9.50
N ALA A 243 -6.98 -39.57 -9.25
CA ALA A 243 -5.85 -40.45 -9.46
C ALA A 243 -6.20 -41.74 -8.71
N ALA A 244 -6.35 -42.84 -9.45
CA ALA A 244 -6.48 -44.15 -8.86
C ALA A 244 -5.23 -44.35 -8.01
N ILE A 245 -5.37 -44.15 -6.70
CA ILE A 245 -4.40 -44.64 -5.74
C ILE A 245 -4.39 -46.14 -6.00
N GLN A 246 -3.32 -46.63 -6.62
CA GLN A 246 -3.11 -48.05 -6.83
C GLN A 246 -3.05 -48.67 -5.43
N SER A 247 -4.19 -49.19 -4.96
CA SER A 247 -4.21 -50.13 -3.86
C SER A 247 -3.29 -51.30 -4.26
N PRO A 248 -2.31 -51.70 -3.43
CA PRO A 248 -1.53 -52.88 -3.73
C PRO A 248 -2.46 -54.10 -3.84
N PRO A 249 -2.17 -55.05 -4.74
CA PRO A 249 -3.03 -56.20 -4.94
C PRO A 249 -3.16 -57.01 -3.64
N PRO A 250 -4.33 -57.62 -3.37
CA PRO A 250 -4.49 -58.47 -2.21
C PRO A 250 -3.52 -59.63 -2.32
N SER A 251 -2.64 -59.75 -1.33
CA SER A 251 -1.84 -60.95 -1.10
C SER A 251 -2.80 -62.09 -0.75
N ASN A 252 -2.87 -63.09 -1.62
CA ASN A 252 -3.48 -64.39 -1.33
C ASN A 252 -2.72 -65.12 -0.21
#